data_AF-A0A1V5W4J6-F1
#
_entry.id   AF-A0A1V5W4J6-F1
#
_cell.length_a   1.000
_cell.length_b   1.000
_cell.length_c   1.000
_cell.angle_alpha   90.00
_cell.angle_beta   90.00
_cell.angle_gamma   90.00
#
_symmetry.space_group_name_H-M   'P 1'
#
loop_
_entity.id
_entity.type
_entity.pdbx_description
1 polymer ?
#
loop_
_entity_poly.entity_id
_entity_poly.type
_entity_poly.pdbx_seq_one_letter_code
_entity_poly.pdbx_strand_id
1 'polypeptide(L)'
;MNSIVYASNTVGTGNHDWLQTRHYFSFANYYNPERIHFGMLRVLNDDIVAPESGFGMHPHDNMEIITIPLSGSLWHQDDMGNKSTIQKGEIQVMSAGSGIMHSEWNKDVNTPVNLFQIWIYPRTRNVTPRYQQIEIASLRVPNSLYQILSPNQHDAGVWIHQNAWIHMGEFNKKSTQTYTLHAHNNGVFVLVVDGQISIDQTELHTRDAIGIWNTKDISILIQSSATLLLIEVPMN
;
A
#
# COMPACT_ATOMS: atom_id res chain seq x y z
N MET A 1 -5.51 16.21 16.94
CA MET A 1 -5.63 14.95 16.17
C MET A 1 -6.89 15.03 15.34
N ASN A 2 -6.73 14.91 14.03
CA ASN A 2 -7.82 14.85 13.06
C ASN A 2 -7.88 13.45 12.48
N SER A 3 -9.06 12.99 12.09
CA SER A 3 -9.22 11.68 11.46
C SER A 3 -10.36 11.66 10.43
N ILE A 4 -10.29 10.68 9.53
CA ILE A 4 -11.34 10.38 8.55
C ILE A 4 -11.40 8.86 8.32
N VAL A 5 -12.60 8.29 8.37
CA VAL A 5 -12.83 6.85 8.21
C VAL A 5 -13.23 6.52 6.78
N TYR A 6 -12.63 5.47 6.24
CA TYR A 6 -12.94 4.86 4.96
C TYR A 6 -13.53 3.48 5.23
N ALA A 7 -14.83 3.43 5.53
CA ALA A 7 -15.54 2.17 5.70
C ALA A 7 -15.50 1.37 4.39
N SER A 8 -15.21 0.09 4.49
CA SER A 8 -14.88 -0.79 3.38
C SER A 8 -16.04 -0.90 2.37
N ASN A 9 -17.29 -0.78 2.83
CA ASN A 9 -18.49 -0.76 1.99
C ASN A 9 -18.77 0.58 1.27
N THR A 10 -17.93 1.60 1.50
CA THR A 10 -18.06 2.94 0.89
C THR A 10 -16.96 3.25 -0.13
N VAL A 11 -15.94 2.40 -0.25
CA VAL A 11 -14.85 2.58 -1.22
C VAL A 11 -15.38 2.36 -2.64
N GLY A 12 -14.73 2.96 -3.63
CA GLY A 12 -15.07 2.73 -5.03
C GLY A 12 -14.84 1.27 -5.39
N THR A 13 -15.62 0.73 -6.31
CA THR A 13 -15.42 -0.62 -6.83
C THR A 13 -15.42 -0.61 -8.35
N GLY A 14 -14.58 -1.46 -8.93
CA GLY A 14 -14.55 -1.76 -10.34
C GLY A 14 -14.60 -3.28 -10.52
N ASN A 15 -15.40 -3.73 -11.49
CA ASN A 15 -15.46 -5.13 -11.86
C ASN A 15 -15.35 -5.22 -13.38
N HIS A 16 -14.20 -5.69 -13.84
CA HIS A 16 -13.90 -6.06 -15.20
C HIS A 16 -13.76 -7.59 -15.25
N ASP A 17 -14.00 -8.21 -16.41
CA ASP A 17 -13.97 -9.67 -16.57
C ASP A 17 -12.74 -10.35 -15.94
N TRP A 18 -11.60 -9.66 -15.93
CA TRP A 18 -10.33 -10.16 -15.42
C TRP A 18 -9.81 -9.42 -14.16
N LEU A 19 -10.43 -8.30 -13.76
CA LEU A 19 -9.97 -7.46 -12.65
C LEU A 19 -11.14 -7.05 -11.75
N GLN A 20 -11.08 -7.46 -10.49
CA GLN A 20 -11.93 -6.90 -9.44
C GLN A 20 -11.07 -5.95 -8.61
N THR A 21 -11.52 -4.72 -8.41
CA THR A 21 -10.73 -3.68 -7.74
C THR A 21 -11.58 -2.92 -6.75
N ARG A 22 -10.97 -2.53 -5.62
CA ARG A 22 -11.54 -1.61 -4.65
C ARG A 22 -10.63 -0.39 -4.52
N HIS A 23 -11.19 0.80 -4.74
CA HIS A 23 -10.49 2.07 -4.78
C HIS A 23 -10.76 2.87 -3.51
N TYR A 24 -9.76 3.01 -2.63
CA TYR A 24 -9.89 3.88 -1.44
C TYR A 24 -9.90 5.37 -1.83
N PHE A 25 -9.30 5.70 -2.96
CA PHE A 25 -9.25 7.05 -3.54
C PHE A 25 -9.71 7.05 -5.00
N SER A 26 -10.08 8.22 -5.51
CA SER A 26 -10.57 8.43 -6.88
C SER A 26 -9.54 7.98 -7.90
N PHE A 27 -9.88 7.01 -8.73
CA PHE A 27 -8.98 6.39 -9.67
C PHE A 27 -9.75 5.83 -10.88
N ALA A 28 -9.12 5.85 -12.05
CA ALA A 28 -9.75 5.48 -13.32
C ALA A 28 -11.13 6.15 -13.49
N ASN A 29 -12.18 5.35 -13.66
CA ASN A 29 -13.56 5.84 -13.83
C ASN A 29 -14.30 6.10 -12.50
N TYR A 30 -13.71 5.73 -11.35
CA TYR A 30 -14.27 6.04 -10.05
C TYR A 30 -13.84 7.43 -9.59
N TYR A 31 -14.82 8.28 -9.30
CA TYR A 31 -14.58 9.64 -8.81
C TYR A 31 -15.43 9.94 -7.58
N ASN A 32 -14.75 10.35 -6.51
CA ASN A 32 -15.33 10.92 -5.31
C ASN A 32 -14.50 12.15 -4.89
N PRO A 33 -15.06 13.37 -4.97
CA PRO A 33 -14.33 14.60 -4.66
C PRO A 33 -13.81 14.69 -3.23
N GLU A 34 -14.40 13.94 -2.29
CA GLU A 34 -13.95 13.88 -0.89
C GLU A 34 -12.83 12.86 -0.67
N ARG A 35 -12.51 12.04 -1.68
CA ARG A 35 -11.51 10.96 -1.62
C ARG A 35 -10.60 11.02 -2.82
N ILE A 36 -10.00 12.16 -3.13
CA ILE A 36 -9.03 12.25 -4.25
C ILE A 36 -7.69 11.60 -3.87
N HIS A 37 -7.22 11.82 -2.65
CA HIS A 37 -5.98 11.29 -2.09
C HIS A 37 -5.97 11.51 -0.56
N PHE A 38 -5.00 10.93 0.16
CA PHE A 38 -4.69 11.24 1.56
C PHE A 38 -3.26 11.76 1.66
N GLY A 39 -3.07 13.07 1.86
CA GLY A 39 -1.74 13.67 1.76
C GLY A 39 -1.09 13.32 0.41
N MET A 40 0.14 12.81 0.42
CA MET A 40 0.85 12.34 -0.78
C MET A 40 0.51 10.90 -1.23
N LEU A 41 -0.36 10.18 -0.51
CA LEU A 41 -0.88 8.86 -0.93
C LEU A 41 -2.01 9.07 -1.96
N ARG A 42 -1.69 8.84 -3.24
CA ARG A 42 -2.57 9.13 -4.37
C ARG A 42 -3.49 7.99 -4.74
N VAL A 43 -2.98 6.76 -4.71
CA VAL A 43 -3.74 5.54 -5.05
C VAL A 43 -3.49 4.49 -3.99
N LEU A 44 -4.55 3.80 -3.61
CA LEU A 44 -4.52 2.55 -2.86
C LEU A 44 -5.65 1.70 -3.41
N ASN A 45 -5.30 0.70 -4.19
CA ASN A 45 -6.23 -0.27 -4.75
C ASN A 45 -6.02 -1.63 -4.09
N ASP A 46 -7.11 -2.32 -3.78
CA ASP A 46 -7.16 -3.73 -3.40
C ASP A 46 -7.64 -4.52 -4.63
N ASP A 47 -6.69 -5.11 -5.36
CA ASP A 47 -6.91 -5.68 -6.68
C ASP A 47 -6.88 -7.20 -6.62
N ILE A 48 -7.81 -7.84 -7.32
CA ILE A 48 -7.84 -9.28 -7.59
C ILE A 48 -7.77 -9.45 -9.10
N VAL A 49 -6.64 -9.99 -9.58
CA VAL A 49 -6.37 -10.23 -11.00
C VAL A 49 -6.57 -11.71 -11.30
N ALA A 50 -7.46 -12.01 -12.26
CA ALA A 50 -7.81 -13.37 -12.67
C ALA A 50 -6.60 -14.14 -13.23
N PRO A 51 -6.65 -15.49 -13.28
CA PRO A 51 -5.65 -16.29 -13.98
C PRO A 51 -5.40 -15.80 -15.42
N GLU A 52 -4.17 -15.94 -15.89
CA GLU A 52 -3.74 -15.63 -17.26
C GLU A 52 -4.16 -14.24 -17.77
N SER A 53 -4.17 -13.25 -16.88
CA SER A 53 -4.62 -11.89 -17.19
C SER A 53 -3.74 -10.84 -16.54
N GLY A 54 -3.87 -9.59 -16.96
CA GLY A 54 -3.03 -8.53 -16.43
C GLY A 54 -3.17 -7.20 -17.14
N PHE A 55 -2.35 -6.28 -16.67
CA PHE A 55 -2.17 -4.95 -17.23
C PHE A 55 -1.14 -5.02 -18.35
N GLY A 56 -1.56 -4.69 -19.56
CA GLY A 56 -0.67 -4.54 -20.72
C GLY A 56 0.38 -3.43 -20.51
N MET A 57 1.34 -3.32 -21.42
CA MET A 57 2.40 -2.32 -21.35
C MET A 57 1.82 -0.88 -21.34
N HIS A 58 2.07 -0.11 -20.29
CA HIS A 58 1.54 1.24 -20.10
C HIS A 58 2.55 2.18 -19.41
N PRO A 59 2.48 3.50 -19.66
CA PRO A 59 3.41 4.46 -19.09
C PRO A 59 3.05 4.87 -17.66
N HIS A 60 4.07 5.20 -16.88
CA HIS A 60 4.00 6.03 -15.67
C HIS A 60 5.08 7.10 -15.68
N ASP A 61 4.81 8.23 -15.05
CA ASP A 61 5.79 9.27 -14.81
C ASP A 61 5.65 9.83 -13.40
N ASN A 62 6.77 10.26 -12.79
CA ASN A 62 6.76 11.00 -11.52
C ASN A 62 5.86 10.38 -10.41
N MET A 63 5.93 9.05 -10.25
CA MET A 63 5.17 8.29 -9.25
C MET A 63 6.05 7.22 -8.60
N GLU A 64 5.91 7.05 -7.28
CA GLU A 64 6.44 5.88 -6.57
C GLU A 64 5.31 4.84 -6.52
N ILE A 65 5.53 3.70 -7.15
CA ILE A 65 4.54 2.63 -7.33
C ILE A 65 4.99 1.42 -6.52
N ILE A 66 4.15 0.99 -5.58
CA ILE A 66 4.44 -0.08 -4.62
C ILE A 66 3.40 -1.18 -4.77
N THR A 67 3.89 -2.42 -4.90
CA THR A 67 3.06 -3.62 -5.02
C THR A 67 3.31 -4.56 -3.85
N ILE A 68 2.23 -4.96 -3.16
CA ILE A 68 2.26 -5.92 -2.04
C ILE A 68 1.24 -7.04 -2.29
N PRO A 69 1.66 -8.23 -2.74
CA PRO A 69 0.76 -9.37 -2.89
C PRO A 69 0.29 -9.94 -1.54
N LEU A 70 -1.00 -10.15 -1.42
CA LEU A 70 -1.66 -10.80 -0.28
C LEU A 70 -1.86 -12.30 -0.50
N SER A 71 -2.03 -12.71 -1.75
CA SER A 71 -2.04 -14.11 -2.21
C SER A 71 -1.65 -14.20 -3.69
N GLY A 72 -1.12 -15.35 -4.11
CA GLY A 72 -0.68 -15.56 -5.49
C GLY A 72 0.63 -14.82 -5.81
N SER A 73 0.84 -14.56 -7.10
CA SER A 73 2.01 -13.84 -7.59
C SER A 73 1.69 -13.02 -8.84
N LEU A 74 2.42 -11.92 -9.02
CA LEU A 74 2.28 -10.98 -10.13
C LEU A 74 3.62 -10.89 -10.86
N TRP A 75 3.65 -11.26 -12.12
CA TRP A 75 4.82 -11.08 -12.96
C TRP A 75 4.91 -9.64 -13.44
N HIS A 76 6.10 -9.05 -13.38
CA HIS A 76 6.42 -7.69 -13.80
C HIS A 76 7.41 -7.71 -14.96
N GLN A 77 7.24 -6.77 -15.90
CA GLN A 77 8.24 -6.41 -16.89
C GLN A 77 8.21 -4.91 -17.16
N ASP A 78 9.38 -4.28 -17.23
CA ASP A 78 9.55 -2.89 -17.67
C ASP A 78 10.51 -2.72 -18.85
N ASP A 79 10.59 -1.49 -19.37
CA ASP A 79 11.47 -1.08 -20.47
C ASP A 79 12.92 -0.76 -20.05
N MET A 80 13.23 -0.78 -18.74
CA MET A 80 14.61 -0.83 -18.23
C MET A 80 15.21 -2.23 -18.32
N GLY A 81 14.39 -3.24 -18.63
CA GLY A 81 14.79 -4.64 -18.78
C GLY A 81 14.59 -5.49 -17.53
N ASN A 82 14.00 -4.95 -16.46
CA ASN A 82 13.67 -5.77 -15.28
C ASN A 82 12.53 -6.72 -15.64
N LYS A 83 12.66 -7.97 -15.16
CA LYS A 83 11.64 -9.00 -15.24
C LYS A 83 11.67 -9.79 -13.95
N SER A 84 10.53 -9.89 -13.28
CA SER A 84 10.45 -10.50 -11.96
C SER A 84 9.06 -11.07 -11.72
N THR A 85 8.94 -11.92 -10.72
CA THR A 85 7.65 -12.34 -10.17
C THR A 85 7.62 -11.86 -8.73
N ILE A 86 6.60 -11.08 -8.40
CA ILE A 86 6.36 -10.52 -7.07
C ILE A 86 5.32 -11.41 -6.41
N GLN A 87 5.67 -12.07 -5.31
CA GLN A 87 4.80 -13.05 -4.65
C GLN A 87 4.45 -12.65 -3.22
N LYS A 88 3.48 -13.34 -2.62
CA LYS A 88 3.13 -13.13 -1.22
C LYS A 88 4.37 -13.24 -0.32
N GLY A 89 4.54 -12.25 0.57
CA GLY A 89 5.71 -12.17 1.45
C GLY A 89 6.86 -11.33 0.87
N GLU A 90 6.61 -10.65 -0.24
CA GLU A 90 7.51 -9.68 -0.84
C GLU A 90 6.86 -8.30 -0.93
N ILE A 91 7.72 -7.29 -1.06
CA ILE A 91 7.33 -5.93 -1.47
C ILE A 91 8.16 -5.55 -2.68
N GLN A 92 7.51 -4.94 -3.65
CA GLN A 92 8.15 -4.37 -4.81
C GLN A 92 7.88 -2.87 -4.87
N VAL A 93 8.88 -2.12 -5.33
CA VAL A 93 8.77 -0.70 -5.63
C VAL A 93 9.39 -0.35 -6.97
N MET A 94 8.71 0.53 -7.70
CA MET A 94 9.17 1.14 -8.93
C MET A 94 9.02 2.65 -8.79
N SER A 95 10.14 3.38 -8.86
CA SER A 95 10.10 4.84 -8.99
C SER A 95 10.07 5.16 -10.49
N ALA A 96 8.96 5.70 -10.98
CA ALA A 96 8.78 5.98 -12.40
C ALA A 96 9.66 7.14 -12.90
N GLY A 97 9.99 8.10 -12.02
CA GLY A 97 10.97 9.13 -12.32
C GLY A 97 10.66 9.94 -13.58
N SER A 98 11.64 10.03 -14.49
CA SER A 98 11.51 10.68 -15.80
C SER A 98 10.58 9.98 -16.78
N GLY A 99 10.06 8.80 -16.44
CA GLY A 99 9.17 7.99 -17.26
C GLY A 99 9.62 6.53 -17.30
N ILE A 100 8.66 5.62 -17.23
CA ILE A 100 8.87 4.18 -17.40
C ILE A 100 7.64 3.54 -18.05
N MET A 101 7.83 2.57 -18.93
CA MET A 101 6.77 1.70 -19.42
C MET A 101 6.85 0.36 -18.70
N HIS A 102 5.72 -0.15 -18.19
CA HIS A 102 5.68 -1.47 -17.56
C HIS A 102 4.39 -2.24 -17.82
N SER A 103 4.43 -3.54 -17.56
CA SER A 103 3.30 -4.46 -17.63
C SER A 103 3.32 -5.42 -16.46
N GLU A 104 2.14 -5.80 -15.98
CA GLU A 104 1.97 -6.66 -14.82
C GLU A 104 0.96 -7.77 -15.15
N TRP A 105 1.31 -9.03 -14.93
CA TRP A 105 0.49 -10.17 -15.33
C TRP A 105 0.41 -11.24 -14.24
N ASN A 106 -0.80 -11.73 -13.98
CA ASN A 106 -0.97 -13.02 -13.34
C ASN A 106 -0.69 -14.12 -14.36
N LYS A 107 0.43 -14.82 -14.19
CA LYS A 107 0.84 -15.94 -15.06
C LYS A 107 0.35 -17.30 -14.59
N ASP A 108 -0.30 -17.37 -13.42
CA ASP A 108 -0.90 -18.61 -12.95
C ASP A 108 -2.16 -18.93 -13.78
N VAL A 109 -2.39 -20.22 -14.04
CA VAL A 109 -3.49 -20.70 -14.89
C VAL A 109 -4.76 -21.06 -14.10
N ASN A 110 -4.65 -21.17 -12.78
CA ASN A 110 -5.73 -21.68 -11.93
C ASN A 110 -6.14 -20.70 -10.83
N THR A 111 -5.21 -19.87 -10.35
CA THR A 111 -5.38 -19.08 -9.13
C THR A 111 -5.26 -17.59 -9.40
N PRO A 112 -6.17 -16.77 -8.83
CA PRO A 112 -6.04 -15.33 -8.91
C PRO A 112 -4.92 -14.83 -7.98
N VAL A 113 -4.36 -13.66 -8.31
CA VAL A 113 -3.49 -12.90 -7.41
C VAL A 113 -4.31 -11.79 -6.76
N ASN A 114 -4.21 -11.64 -5.44
CA ASN A 114 -4.74 -10.48 -4.71
C ASN A 114 -3.55 -9.65 -4.21
N LEU A 115 -3.57 -8.34 -4.47
CA LEU A 115 -2.49 -7.43 -4.12
C LEU A 115 -3.02 -6.04 -3.75
N PHE A 116 -2.21 -5.30 -3.00
CA PHE A 116 -2.34 -3.86 -2.91
C PHE A 116 -1.45 -3.18 -3.94
N GLN A 117 -2.03 -2.25 -4.69
CA GLN A 117 -1.35 -1.36 -5.63
C GLN A 117 -1.40 0.06 -5.04
N ILE A 118 -0.23 0.59 -4.65
CA ILE A 118 -0.10 1.81 -3.83
C ILE A 118 0.74 2.82 -4.59
N TRP A 119 0.22 4.02 -4.80
CA TRP A 119 0.95 5.09 -5.47
C TRP A 119 1.14 6.28 -4.55
N ILE A 120 2.39 6.72 -4.42
CA ILE A 120 2.79 7.86 -3.62
C ILE A 120 3.49 8.87 -4.53
N TYR A 121 3.06 10.13 -4.47
CA TYR A 121 3.76 11.20 -5.19
C TYR A 121 5.17 11.37 -4.63
N PRO A 122 6.21 11.42 -5.47
CA PRO A 122 7.58 11.67 -5.02
C PRO A 122 7.77 13.13 -4.61
N ARG A 123 8.72 13.37 -3.70
CA ARG A 123 9.17 14.72 -3.32
C ARG A 123 10.01 15.38 -4.42
N THR A 124 10.67 14.57 -5.24
CA THR A 124 11.53 15.02 -6.33
C THR A 124 11.02 14.45 -7.65
N ARG A 125 10.71 15.32 -8.60
CA ARG A 125 10.31 14.94 -9.95
C ARG A 125 11.52 14.60 -10.81
N ASN A 126 11.31 13.79 -11.85
CA ASN A 126 12.29 13.41 -12.86
C ASN A 126 13.59 12.81 -12.28
N VAL A 127 13.47 12.08 -11.17
CA VAL A 127 14.56 11.21 -10.70
C VAL A 127 14.83 10.11 -11.73
N THR A 128 16.00 9.50 -11.67
CA THR A 128 16.30 8.33 -12.51
C THR A 128 15.31 7.21 -12.18
N PRO A 129 14.62 6.61 -13.18
CA PRO A 129 13.75 5.47 -12.94
C PRO A 129 14.50 4.33 -12.27
N ARG A 130 13.85 3.62 -11.37
CA ARG A 130 14.46 2.47 -10.67
C ARG A 130 13.44 1.45 -10.22
N TYR A 131 13.93 0.24 -9.96
CA TYR A 131 13.17 -0.90 -9.49
C TYR A 131 13.88 -1.53 -8.27
N GLN A 132 13.11 -1.98 -7.29
CA GLN A 132 13.61 -2.79 -6.18
C GLN A 132 12.52 -3.76 -5.72
N GLN A 133 12.92 -4.96 -5.33
CA GLN A 133 12.06 -5.98 -4.76
C GLN A 133 12.84 -6.73 -3.67
N ILE A 134 12.18 -7.02 -2.55
CA ILE A 134 12.77 -7.81 -1.47
C ILE A 134 11.70 -8.73 -0.85
N GLU A 135 12.16 -9.80 -0.21
CA GLU A 135 11.37 -10.56 0.76
C GLU A 135 11.25 -9.80 2.08
N ILE A 136 10.07 -9.77 2.69
CA ILE A 136 9.84 -9.08 3.97
C ILE A 136 9.88 -10.03 5.18
N ALA A 137 10.08 -11.33 4.96
CA ALA A 137 10.06 -12.34 6.02
C ALA A 137 11.11 -12.07 7.13
N SER A 138 12.28 -11.53 6.76
CA SER A 138 13.35 -11.18 7.70
C SER A 138 13.06 -9.91 8.52
N LEU A 139 12.14 -9.07 8.05
CA LEU A 139 11.73 -7.82 8.73
C LEU A 139 10.60 -8.05 9.72
N ARG A 140 9.89 -9.16 9.59
CA ARG A 140 8.68 -9.47 10.36
C ARG A 140 8.99 -9.57 11.85
N VAL A 141 8.24 -8.81 12.64
CA VAL A 141 8.23 -8.91 14.11
C VAL A 141 6.84 -9.40 14.56
N PRO A 142 6.71 -10.64 15.08
CA PRO A 142 5.41 -11.17 15.51
C PRO A 142 4.75 -10.30 16.58
N ASN A 143 3.46 -9.99 16.41
CA ASN A 143 2.69 -9.13 17.32
C ASN A 143 3.31 -7.74 17.55
N SER A 144 3.98 -7.19 16.54
CA SER A 144 4.46 -5.81 16.54
C SER A 144 4.39 -5.25 15.12
N LEU A 145 4.36 -3.92 15.02
CA LEU A 145 4.52 -3.23 13.76
C LEU A 145 5.99 -3.32 13.31
N TYR A 146 6.23 -3.54 12.03
CA TYR A 146 7.56 -3.60 11.43
C TYR A 146 7.60 -2.86 10.08
N GLN A 147 8.69 -2.16 9.83
CA GLN A 147 8.88 -1.35 8.63
C GLN A 147 9.20 -2.22 7.42
N ILE A 148 8.60 -1.88 6.27
CA ILE A 148 8.89 -2.52 4.98
C ILE A 148 9.23 -1.51 3.87
N LEU A 149 9.01 -0.20 4.12
CA LEU A 149 9.42 0.86 3.21
C LEU A 149 9.74 2.16 3.96
N SER A 150 10.74 2.91 3.50
CA SER A 150 11.16 4.18 4.10
C SER A 150 11.69 5.20 3.05
N PRO A 151 12.01 6.46 3.43
CA PRO A 151 12.68 7.42 2.56
C PRO A 151 14.20 7.17 2.39
N ASN A 152 14.77 6.20 3.11
CA ASN A 152 16.21 6.01 3.26
C ASN A 152 16.65 4.63 2.72
N GLN A 153 17.54 4.66 1.73
CA GLN A 153 18.11 3.46 1.10
C GLN A 153 18.89 2.54 2.04
N HIS A 154 19.28 3.01 3.23
CA HIS A 154 20.04 2.25 4.22
C HIS A 154 19.20 1.78 5.41
N ASP A 155 17.89 1.96 5.36
CA ASP A 155 16.97 1.56 6.41
C ASP A 155 16.28 0.22 6.07
N ALA A 156 15.47 -0.31 6.98
CA ALA A 156 14.72 -1.54 6.77
C ALA A 156 13.72 -1.40 5.62
N GLY A 157 13.65 -2.42 4.75
CA GLY A 157 12.68 -2.47 3.67
C GLY A 157 13.21 -1.98 2.31
N VAL A 158 12.28 -1.69 1.40
CA VAL A 158 12.58 -0.93 0.19
C VAL A 158 12.59 0.57 0.50
N TRP A 159 13.07 1.39 -0.42
CA TRP A 159 13.05 2.85 -0.22
C TRP A 159 12.30 3.55 -1.34
N ILE A 160 11.91 4.82 -1.14
CA ILE A 160 11.28 5.70 -2.14
C ILE A 160 11.76 7.15 -2.07
N HIS A 161 11.50 7.91 -3.13
CA HIS A 161 11.77 9.36 -3.19
C HIS A 161 10.67 10.21 -2.53
N GLN A 162 10.13 9.80 -1.38
CA GLN A 162 9.19 10.60 -0.58
C GLN A 162 9.46 10.39 0.90
N ASN A 163 9.19 11.40 1.74
CA ASN A 163 9.26 11.32 3.21
C ASN A 163 8.10 10.48 3.79
N ALA A 164 8.06 9.22 3.39
CA ALA A 164 6.97 8.30 3.64
C ALA A 164 7.49 6.94 4.13
N TRP A 165 6.68 6.28 4.95
CA TRP A 165 6.99 5.00 5.56
C TRP A 165 5.82 4.04 5.38
N ILE A 166 6.11 2.76 5.15
CA ILE A 166 5.09 1.71 5.21
C ILE A 166 5.49 0.70 6.27
N HIS A 167 4.55 0.39 7.14
CA HIS A 167 4.66 -0.65 8.16
C HIS A 167 3.58 -1.70 7.95
N MET A 168 3.93 -2.94 8.30
CA MET A 168 2.97 -4.02 8.44
C MET A 168 2.92 -4.51 9.88
N GLY A 169 1.84 -5.16 10.26
CA GLY A 169 1.73 -5.83 11.54
C GLY A 169 0.84 -7.05 11.44
N GLU A 170 1.26 -8.14 12.06
CA GLU A 170 0.50 -9.40 12.13
C GLU A 170 0.33 -9.80 13.59
N PHE A 171 -0.91 -9.75 14.06
CA PHE A 171 -1.27 -9.95 15.45
C PHE A 171 -2.19 -11.15 15.58
N ASN A 172 -1.91 -12.02 16.55
CA ASN A 172 -2.69 -13.22 16.84
C ASN A 172 -3.32 -13.20 18.24
N LYS A 173 -3.22 -12.07 18.94
CA LYS A 173 -3.80 -11.85 20.26
C LYS A 173 -4.12 -10.38 20.50
N LYS A 174 -5.02 -10.15 21.45
CA LYS A 174 -5.32 -8.81 21.98
C LYS A 174 -4.04 -8.13 22.46
N SER A 175 -3.79 -6.93 21.97
CA SER A 175 -2.63 -6.12 22.34
C SER A 175 -2.87 -4.66 21.99
N THR A 176 -2.10 -3.76 22.61
CA THR A 176 -2.07 -2.34 22.24
C THR A 176 -0.74 -2.05 21.58
N GLN A 177 -0.77 -1.40 20.44
CA GLN A 177 0.39 -0.93 19.70
C GLN A 177 0.38 0.59 19.67
N THR A 178 1.54 1.22 19.87
CA THR A 178 1.70 2.66 19.68
C THR A 178 2.56 2.87 18.45
N TYR A 179 2.03 3.59 17.46
CA TYR A 179 2.80 4.01 16.29
C TYR A 179 3.14 5.50 16.44
N THR A 180 4.43 5.81 16.52
CA THR A 180 4.92 7.20 16.57
C THR A 180 5.26 7.64 15.16
N LEU A 181 4.70 8.76 14.71
CA LEU A 181 4.95 9.26 13.36
C LEU A 181 6.42 9.67 13.22
N HIS A 182 7.02 9.35 12.07
CA HIS A 182 8.41 9.69 11.79
C HIS A 182 8.60 11.18 11.48
N ALA A 183 7.57 11.88 11.00
CA ALA A 183 7.61 13.32 10.78
C ALA A 183 6.35 14.06 11.25
N HIS A 184 6.54 15.29 11.75
CA HIS A 184 5.48 16.07 12.40
C HIS A 184 4.39 16.58 11.45
N ASN A 185 4.69 16.70 10.15
CA ASN A 185 3.76 17.13 9.10
C ASN A 185 3.15 15.95 8.32
N ASN A 186 3.44 14.72 8.73
CA ASN A 186 2.87 13.53 8.12
C ASN A 186 1.49 13.22 8.74
N GLY A 187 0.73 12.45 7.98
CA GLY A 187 -0.41 11.69 8.47
C GLY A 187 -0.17 10.21 8.21
N VAL A 188 -0.91 9.36 8.91
CA VAL A 188 -0.86 7.91 8.75
C VAL A 188 -2.22 7.38 8.32
N PHE A 189 -2.22 6.60 7.25
CA PHE A 189 -3.36 5.86 6.77
C PHE A 189 -3.25 4.42 7.28
N VAL A 190 -4.11 4.05 8.23
CA VAL A 190 -4.15 2.72 8.83
C VAL A 190 -5.22 1.90 8.12
N LEU A 191 -4.80 0.86 7.40
CA LEU A 191 -5.69 -0.10 6.76
C LEU A 191 -5.71 -1.41 7.57
N VAL A 192 -6.92 -1.86 7.91
CA VAL A 192 -7.13 -3.21 8.42
C VAL A 192 -7.13 -4.17 7.23
N VAL A 193 -6.03 -4.87 7.01
CA VAL A 193 -5.94 -5.89 5.95
C VAL A 193 -6.91 -7.02 6.29
N ASP A 194 -6.90 -7.49 7.52
CA ASP A 194 -7.83 -8.49 8.03
C ASP A 194 -8.00 -8.35 9.55
N GLY A 195 -9.14 -8.75 10.10
CA GLY A 195 -9.42 -8.74 11.53
C GLY A 195 -10.14 -7.50 12.02
N GLN A 196 -9.87 -7.12 13.28
CA GLN A 196 -10.58 -6.03 13.95
C GLN A 196 -9.67 -5.27 14.91
N ILE A 197 -9.72 -3.95 14.83
CA ILE A 197 -8.99 -3.04 15.71
C ILE A 197 -9.90 -1.91 16.22
N SER A 198 -9.39 -1.17 17.21
CA SER A 198 -9.95 0.12 17.59
C SER A 198 -8.85 1.16 17.72
N ILE A 199 -9.11 2.36 17.22
CA ILE A 199 -8.27 3.55 17.43
C ILE A 199 -9.16 4.62 18.05
N ASP A 200 -8.81 5.05 19.25
CA ASP A 200 -9.67 5.83 20.15
C ASP A 200 -11.04 5.16 20.36
N GLN A 201 -12.11 5.79 19.89
CA GLN A 201 -13.49 5.29 19.94
C GLN A 201 -13.96 4.70 18.61
N THR A 202 -13.09 4.65 17.59
CA THR A 202 -13.43 4.15 16.26
C THR A 202 -13.08 2.68 16.16
N GLU A 203 -14.08 1.84 15.91
CA GLU A 203 -13.89 0.43 15.57
C GLU A 203 -13.73 0.26 14.06
N LEU A 204 -12.78 -0.57 13.64
CA LEU A 204 -12.46 -0.84 12.24
C LEU A 204 -12.37 -2.35 12.04
N HIS A 205 -13.00 -2.83 10.97
CA HIS A 205 -13.02 -4.24 10.57
C HIS A 205 -12.20 -4.47 9.30
N THR A 206 -12.11 -5.73 8.85
CA THR A 206 -11.45 -6.11 7.59
C THR A 206 -11.79 -5.16 6.45
N ARG A 207 -10.74 -4.56 5.88
CA ARG A 207 -10.75 -3.57 4.79
C ARG A 207 -11.35 -2.20 5.12
N ASP A 208 -11.64 -1.92 6.37
CA ASP A 208 -11.82 -0.54 6.80
C ASP A 208 -10.46 0.14 6.93
N ALA A 209 -10.43 1.44 6.70
CA ALA A 209 -9.24 2.25 6.95
C ALA A 209 -9.58 3.55 7.67
N ILE A 210 -8.57 4.15 8.29
CA ILE A 210 -8.65 5.48 8.88
C ILE A 210 -7.39 6.28 8.55
N GLY A 211 -7.59 7.50 8.03
CA GLY A 211 -6.53 8.49 7.90
C GLY A 211 -6.47 9.34 9.16
N ILE A 212 -5.28 9.52 9.75
CA ILE A 212 -5.07 10.28 10.98
C ILE A 212 -3.90 11.24 10.80
N TRP A 213 -4.05 12.50 11.21
CA TRP A 213 -3.00 13.52 11.14
C TRP A 213 -3.11 14.54 12.28
N ASN A 214 -2.17 15.50 12.36
CA ASN A 214 -2.05 16.46 13.46
C ASN A 214 -1.97 15.77 14.83
N THR A 215 -1.14 14.74 14.91
CA THR A 215 -0.78 13.99 16.12
C THR A 215 0.68 13.53 16.03
N LYS A 216 1.30 13.21 17.16
CA LYS A 216 2.66 12.64 17.21
C LYS A 216 2.66 11.12 17.20
N ASP A 217 1.61 10.53 17.75
CA ASP A 217 1.44 9.10 17.87
C ASP A 217 -0.03 8.71 17.75
N ILE A 218 -0.25 7.41 17.48
CA ILE A 218 -1.56 6.77 17.49
C ILE A 218 -1.49 5.49 18.34
N SER A 219 -2.54 5.25 19.13
CA SER A 219 -2.70 4.02 19.91
C SER A 219 -3.72 3.10 19.23
N ILE A 220 -3.28 1.91 18.85
CA ILE A 220 -4.06 0.91 18.11
C ILE A 220 -4.32 -0.28 19.05
N LEU A 221 -5.58 -0.49 19.39
CA LEU A 221 -6.01 -1.68 20.14
C LEU A 221 -6.37 -2.80 19.15
N ILE A 222 -5.59 -3.87 19.15
CA ILE A 222 -5.93 -5.12 18.47
C ILE A 222 -6.97 -5.86 19.31
N GLN A 223 -8.14 -6.19 18.77
CA GLN A 223 -9.22 -6.81 19.56
C GLN A 223 -8.99 -8.31 19.80
N SER A 224 -8.60 -9.05 18.77
CA SER A 224 -8.35 -10.49 18.83
C SER A 224 -7.14 -10.87 17.96
N SER A 225 -7.29 -10.84 16.64
CA SER A 225 -6.24 -10.96 15.64
C SER A 225 -6.45 -9.90 14.57
N ALA A 226 -5.36 -9.39 14.01
CA ALA A 226 -5.44 -8.45 12.91
C ALA A 226 -4.17 -8.51 12.05
N THR A 227 -4.33 -8.24 10.76
CA THR A 227 -3.24 -7.87 9.87
C THR A 227 -3.43 -6.40 9.50
N LEU A 228 -2.41 -5.58 9.69
CA LEU A 228 -2.46 -4.13 9.44
C LEU A 228 -1.44 -3.72 8.39
N LEU A 229 -1.80 -2.70 7.62
CA LEU A 229 -0.91 -1.94 6.75
C LEU A 229 -1.02 -0.46 7.14
N LEU A 230 0.10 0.15 7.53
CA LEU A 230 0.16 1.56 7.88
C LEU A 230 0.99 2.28 6.83
N ILE A 231 0.44 3.34 6.25
CA ILE A 231 1.11 4.16 5.24
C ILE A 231 1.21 5.58 5.80
N GLU A 232 2.40 5.98 6.22
CA GLU A 232 2.70 7.34 6.65
C GLU A 232 3.20 8.17 5.47
N VAL A 233 2.56 9.31 5.22
CA VAL A 233 2.89 10.22 4.12
C VAL A 233 2.79 11.69 4.55
N PRO A 234 3.52 12.61 3.89
CA PRO A 234 3.30 14.04 4.10
C PRO A 234 1.86 14.44 3.77
N MET A 235 1.30 15.34 4.58
CA MET A 235 -0.05 15.86 4.33
C MET A 235 -0.07 17.02 3.32
N ASN A 236 1.08 17.62 3.03
CA ASN A 236 1.29 18.69 2.06
C ASN A 236 2.60 18.48 1.30
#